data_AF-A0A9W7YZQ2-F1
#
_entry.id   AF-A0A9W7YZQ2-F1
#
_cell.length_a   1.000
_cell.length_b   1.000
_cell.length_c   1.000
_cell.angle_alpha   90.00
_cell.angle_beta   90.00
_cell.angle_gamma   90.00
#
_symmetry.space_group_name_H-M   'P 1'
#
loop_
_entity.id
_entity.type
_entity.pdbx_description
1 polymer ?
#
loop_
_entity_poly.entity_id
_entity_poly.type
_entity_poly.pdbx_seq_one_letter_code
_entity_poly.pdbx_strand_id
1 'polypeptide(L)'
;MSMRVLSKATPVTRAYIRYATTESATQKASQAVSNATSAVQSQGLTKALCSLYKTVTIGPLPAKIQAPLNKAVGILEPILYYSEVVYHLGKQVVVRQNFTLPGKADFLAVETQLFKVLEYVKIKDVKSLKDIPLDKWKSGALKTFELSSIFVIGEMIGRGNVIATHAGSWYTDDREQLDHELQQWLDSVPEQVTEVNPVGDSCTVPVKGIRAIIGPHAGFSYSGANAAYGYKCIDTQNIKRVFLLGPSHHAYLKTCALSQCTEYSTPLGNIRVDQELVRELQDKGEWRLMSTRVDQDEHSLEMHLPYIYKVFESRIEQISLVPIMVGNLAFATEQKYGKLLAPYLADPENLFIISSDFCHWGSRFGYTFYQSTDDSQPCHLSARDGRPNGVPIWESIQRLDSAGMDVITQVDHAMFRQYLDDTSNTICGNHPIGVLLAAVNHLYPKDAQRQSGPRLRFVKYDQSSKVRSPKDSSVSYASAYLWLPR
;
A
#
# COMPACT_ATOMS: atom_id res chain seq x y z
N MET A 1 49.06 -20.70 -25.29
CA MET A 1 49.87 -19.60 -25.85
C MET A 1 48.95 -18.41 -26.08
N SER A 2 48.89 -17.50 -25.08
CA SER A 2 49.24 -16.05 -25.19
C SER A 2 48.25 -15.24 -26.04
N MET A 3 47.46 -14.29 -25.53
CA MET A 3 47.79 -13.00 -24.88
C MET A 3 46.50 -12.47 -24.18
N ARG A 4 46.38 -12.16 -22.87
CA ARG A 4 46.78 -10.93 -22.13
C ARG A 4 46.87 -9.70 -23.05
N VAL A 5 46.03 -8.66 -23.00
CA VAL A 5 45.68 -7.78 -21.87
C VAL A 5 44.43 -6.97 -22.25
N LEU A 6 43.34 -7.07 -21.48
CA LEU A 6 42.33 -6.01 -21.34
C LEU A 6 41.78 -6.08 -19.91
N SER A 7 42.65 -5.72 -18.96
CA SER A 7 42.28 -5.41 -17.58
C SER A 7 41.98 -3.92 -17.46
N LYS A 8 40.71 -3.56 -17.19
CA LYS A 8 40.24 -2.43 -16.36
C LYS A 8 38.69 -2.38 -16.43
N ALA A 9 38.02 -2.52 -15.27
CA ALA A 9 36.59 -2.77 -15.05
C ALA A 9 35.68 -1.53 -15.35
N THR A 10 34.33 -1.57 -15.39
CA THR A 10 33.38 -1.89 -14.28
C THR A 10 31.95 -2.34 -14.68
N PRO A 11 31.17 -2.89 -13.71
CA PRO A 11 29.96 -3.70 -13.92
C PRO A 11 28.64 -2.91 -13.82
N VAL A 12 28.15 -2.37 -14.94
CA VAL A 12 26.75 -1.87 -15.07
C VAL A 12 26.00 -2.59 -16.19
N THR A 13 26.62 -3.56 -16.85
CA THR A 13 26.12 -4.18 -18.08
C THR A 13 25.75 -5.66 -17.90
N ARG A 14 25.10 -6.02 -16.78
CA ARG A 14 24.67 -7.42 -16.52
C ARG A 14 23.30 -7.66 -15.89
N ALA A 15 22.39 -6.68 -15.79
CA ALA A 15 21.12 -6.93 -15.06
C ALA A 15 19.81 -6.30 -15.58
N TYR A 16 19.70 -5.86 -16.84
CA TYR A 16 18.39 -5.37 -17.36
C TYR A 16 18.00 -5.94 -18.73
N ILE A 17 18.26 -7.23 -18.92
CA ILE A 17 17.60 -8.05 -19.94
C ILE A 17 17.17 -9.35 -19.25
N ARG A 18 15.90 -9.43 -18.83
CA ARG A 18 15.04 -10.63 -18.90
C ARG A 18 13.66 -10.32 -18.32
N TYR A 19 12.65 -10.91 -18.95
CA TYR A 19 11.20 -10.88 -18.67
C TYR A 19 10.37 -9.69 -19.16
N ALA A 20 10.02 -9.73 -20.45
CA ALA A 20 8.69 -9.36 -20.93
C ALA A 20 8.42 -10.07 -22.27
N THR A 21 7.95 -11.31 -22.22
CA THR A 21 7.34 -11.99 -23.37
C THR A 21 6.16 -12.83 -22.90
N THR A 22 4.94 -12.36 -23.12
CA THR A 22 3.82 -13.22 -23.54
C THR A 22 2.93 -12.45 -24.51
N GLU A 23 2.92 -12.92 -25.76
CA GLU A 23 2.16 -12.44 -26.94
C GLU A 23 0.62 -12.41 -26.77
N SER A 24 0.10 -12.86 -25.62
CA SER A 24 -1.34 -12.97 -25.36
C SER A 24 -2.02 -11.62 -25.04
N ALA A 25 -1.31 -10.69 -24.39
CA ALA A 25 -1.85 -9.37 -24.04
C ALA A 25 -1.98 -8.45 -25.27
N THR A 26 -1.05 -8.56 -26.22
CA THR A 26 -1.03 -7.77 -27.46
C THR A 26 -2.15 -8.18 -28.42
N GLN A 27 -2.50 -9.46 -28.50
CA GLN A 27 -3.63 -9.93 -29.32
C GLN A 27 -4.99 -9.52 -28.75
N LYS A 28 -5.17 -9.54 -27.42
CA LYS A 28 -6.43 -9.10 -26.78
C LYS A 28 -6.62 -7.57 -26.84
N ALA A 29 -5.54 -6.80 -26.71
CA ALA A 29 -5.56 -5.35 -26.87
C ALA A 29 -5.88 -4.93 -28.32
N SER A 30 -5.31 -5.62 -29.33
CA SER A 30 -5.66 -5.39 -30.74
C SER A 30 -7.11 -5.75 -31.07
N GLN A 31 -7.68 -6.80 -30.47
CA GLN A 31 -9.08 -7.18 -30.66
C GLN A 31 -10.04 -6.13 -30.05
N ALA A 32 -9.70 -5.59 -28.88
CA ALA A 32 -10.47 -4.53 -28.21
C ALA A 32 -10.40 -3.19 -28.96
N VAL A 33 -9.24 -2.85 -29.53
CA VAL A 33 -9.05 -1.67 -30.39
C VAL A 33 -9.81 -1.84 -31.71
N SER A 34 -9.80 -3.03 -32.32
CA SER A 34 -10.56 -3.32 -33.55
C SER A 34 -12.08 -3.24 -33.32
N ASN A 35 -12.57 -3.72 -32.18
CA ASN A 35 -13.98 -3.65 -31.79
C ASN A 35 -14.43 -2.24 -31.36
N ALA A 36 -13.53 -1.42 -30.81
CA ALA A 36 -13.80 -0.01 -30.52
C ALA A 36 -13.83 0.84 -31.81
N THR A 37 -13.09 0.43 -32.84
CA THR A 37 -13.06 1.11 -34.15
C THR A 37 -14.35 0.90 -34.95
N SER A 38 -15.05 -0.22 -34.76
CA SER A 38 -16.33 -0.52 -35.43
C SER A 38 -17.55 0.17 -34.81
N ALA A 39 -17.45 0.70 -33.59
CA ALA A 39 -18.53 1.43 -32.92
C ALA A 39 -18.48 2.97 -33.09
N VAL A 40 -17.42 3.52 -33.69
CA VAL A 40 -17.27 4.97 -33.92
C VAL A 40 -17.52 5.32 -35.39
N GLN A 41 -18.68 4.91 -35.90
CA GLN A 41 -19.31 5.58 -37.04
C GLN A 41 -20.19 6.72 -36.51
N SER A 42 -19.58 7.84 -36.15
CA SER A 42 -20.27 9.14 -36.25
C SER A 42 -19.25 10.21 -36.64
N GLN A 43 -19.12 10.38 -37.95
CA GLN A 43 -18.19 11.26 -38.66
C GLN A 43 -18.54 12.75 -38.50
N GLY A 44 -18.68 13.25 -37.26
CA GLY A 44 -19.09 14.63 -36.99
C GLY A 44 -17.91 15.59 -36.88
N LEU A 45 -17.07 15.41 -35.85
CA LEU A 45 -16.11 16.44 -35.43
C LEU A 45 -14.82 16.45 -36.26
N THR A 46 -14.24 15.28 -36.56
CA THR A 46 -13.02 15.16 -37.38
C THR A 46 -13.26 15.65 -38.82
N LYS A 47 -14.45 15.39 -39.39
CA LYS A 47 -14.84 15.95 -40.69
C LYS A 47 -15.08 17.46 -40.60
N ALA A 48 -15.68 17.97 -39.51
CA ALA A 48 -15.94 19.40 -39.33
C ALA A 48 -14.63 20.21 -39.16
N LEU A 49 -13.66 19.70 -38.40
CA LEU A 49 -12.37 20.35 -38.19
C LEU A 49 -11.45 20.25 -39.42
N CYS A 50 -11.42 19.09 -40.11
CA CYS A 50 -10.74 18.98 -41.40
C CYS A 50 -11.42 19.81 -42.51
N SER A 51 -12.75 20.01 -42.44
CA SER A 51 -13.50 20.88 -43.34
C SER A 51 -13.18 22.36 -43.12
N LEU A 52 -13.11 22.80 -41.85
CA LEU A 52 -12.71 24.18 -41.49
C LEU A 52 -11.27 24.50 -41.92
N TYR A 53 -10.39 23.50 -41.98
CA TYR A 53 -9.00 23.69 -42.44
C TYR A 53 -8.82 23.57 -43.96
N LYS A 54 -9.62 22.73 -44.64
CA LYS A 54 -9.66 22.69 -46.12
C LYS A 54 -10.20 23.97 -46.76
N THR A 55 -10.84 24.86 -45.99
CA THR A 55 -11.35 26.15 -46.47
C THR A 55 -10.35 27.30 -46.39
N VAL A 56 -9.12 27.05 -45.92
CA VAL A 56 -8.01 27.99 -46.11
C VAL A 56 -7.39 27.72 -47.49
N THR A 57 -8.12 28.08 -48.55
CA THR A 57 -7.61 28.10 -49.92
C THR A 57 -6.64 29.28 -50.05
N ILE A 58 -5.39 29.06 -49.65
CA ILE A 58 -4.31 29.97 -50.02
C ILE A 58 -4.05 29.72 -51.51
N GLY A 59 -4.12 30.79 -52.32
CA GLY A 59 -3.75 30.71 -53.74
C GLY A 59 -2.36 30.12 -53.95
N PRO A 60 -1.98 29.73 -55.18
CA PRO A 60 -0.79 28.92 -55.44
C PRO A 60 0.47 29.55 -54.83
N LEU A 61 0.95 28.98 -53.73
CA LEU A 61 2.19 29.36 -53.09
C LEU A 61 3.37 28.75 -53.86
N PRO A 62 4.55 29.39 -53.84
CA PRO A 62 5.77 28.80 -54.39
C PRO A 62 6.01 27.39 -53.80
N ALA A 63 6.42 26.43 -54.63
CA ALA A 63 6.64 25.03 -54.21
C ALA A 63 7.57 24.89 -52.98
N LYS A 64 8.49 25.84 -52.79
CA LYS A 64 9.39 25.94 -51.62
C LYS A 64 8.66 26.20 -50.30
N ILE A 65 7.45 26.76 -50.33
CA ILE A 65 6.60 27.04 -49.16
C ILE A 65 5.50 25.98 -49.04
N GLN A 66 4.96 25.50 -50.17
CA GLN A 66 3.89 24.50 -50.19
C GLN A 66 4.33 23.13 -49.63
N ALA A 67 5.53 22.66 -49.96
CA ALA A 67 6.05 21.39 -49.45
C ALA A 67 6.24 21.36 -47.92
N PRO A 68 6.86 22.38 -47.27
CA PRO A 68 6.91 22.45 -45.82
C PRO A 68 5.54 22.64 -45.17
N LEU A 69 4.61 23.37 -45.80
CA LEU A 69 3.24 23.55 -45.30
C LEU A 69 2.46 22.22 -45.31
N ASN A 70 2.47 21.50 -46.43
CA ASN A 70 1.83 20.18 -46.53
C ASN A 70 2.44 19.18 -45.52
N LYS A 71 3.75 19.27 -45.29
CA LYS A 71 4.44 18.43 -44.30
C LYS A 71 4.12 18.83 -42.85
N ALA A 72 3.85 20.10 -42.57
CA ALA A 72 3.38 20.58 -41.27
C ALA A 72 1.92 20.16 -41.01
N VAL A 73 1.06 20.25 -42.03
CA VAL A 73 -0.34 19.76 -41.97
C VAL A 73 -0.39 18.25 -41.71
N GLY A 74 0.48 17.46 -42.34
CA GLY A 74 0.57 16.01 -42.08
C GLY A 74 1.06 15.61 -40.69
N ILE A 75 1.63 16.54 -39.90
CA ILE A 75 2.03 16.30 -38.49
C ILE A 75 0.93 16.77 -37.53
N LEU A 76 0.13 17.76 -37.92
CA LEU A 76 -1.02 18.23 -37.15
C LEU A 76 -2.11 17.17 -37.03
N GLU A 77 -2.33 16.35 -38.07
CA GLU A 77 -3.32 15.25 -38.03
C GLU A 77 -3.04 14.23 -36.90
N PRO A 78 -1.82 13.66 -36.78
CA PRO A 78 -1.46 12.82 -35.64
C PRO A 78 -1.61 13.51 -34.28
N ILE A 79 -1.16 14.76 -34.15
CA ILE A 79 -1.24 15.50 -32.88
C ILE A 79 -2.69 15.72 -32.47
N LEU A 80 -3.56 16.11 -33.41
CA LEU A 80 -4.99 16.29 -33.17
C LEU A 80 -5.65 14.95 -32.81
N TYR A 81 -5.32 13.88 -33.52
CA TYR A 81 -5.81 12.53 -33.22
C TYR A 81 -5.41 12.07 -31.82
N TYR A 82 -4.12 12.15 -31.45
CA TYR A 82 -3.67 11.74 -30.12
C TYR A 82 -4.21 12.67 -29.02
N SER A 83 -4.35 13.97 -29.28
CA SER A 83 -5.00 14.91 -28.34
C SER A 83 -6.46 14.55 -28.11
N GLU A 84 -7.18 14.18 -29.15
CA GLU A 84 -8.58 13.76 -29.09
C GLU A 84 -8.71 12.41 -28.37
N VAL A 85 -7.82 11.46 -28.62
CA VAL A 85 -7.74 10.18 -27.89
C VAL A 85 -7.47 10.38 -26.41
N VAL A 86 -6.47 11.20 -26.03
CA VAL A 86 -6.14 11.52 -24.63
C VAL A 86 -7.28 12.28 -23.96
N TYR A 87 -7.90 13.24 -24.65
CA TYR A 87 -9.05 13.97 -24.15
C TYR A 87 -10.26 13.05 -23.92
N HIS A 88 -10.56 12.13 -24.84
CA HIS A 88 -11.69 11.21 -24.71
C HIS A 88 -11.42 10.10 -23.69
N LEU A 89 -10.21 9.54 -23.61
CA LEU A 89 -9.81 8.62 -22.54
C LEU A 89 -9.84 9.33 -21.19
N GLY A 90 -9.26 10.51 -21.09
CA GLY A 90 -9.28 11.33 -19.88
C GLY A 90 -10.71 11.69 -19.47
N LYS A 91 -11.57 12.07 -20.41
CA LYS A 91 -12.99 12.34 -20.16
C LYS A 91 -13.74 11.07 -19.74
N GLN A 92 -13.48 9.91 -20.34
CA GLN A 92 -14.10 8.65 -19.93
C GLN A 92 -13.67 8.23 -18.53
N VAL A 93 -12.40 8.41 -18.17
CA VAL A 93 -11.88 8.17 -16.80
C VAL A 93 -12.50 9.16 -15.82
N VAL A 94 -12.51 10.46 -16.12
CA VAL A 94 -13.09 11.53 -15.29
C VAL A 94 -14.61 11.38 -15.10
N VAL A 95 -15.34 11.05 -16.17
CA VAL A 95 -16.81 10.91 -16.14
C VAL A 95 -17.24 9.60 -15.49
N ARG A 96 -16.51 8.48 -15.69
CA ARG A 96 -16.84 7.22 -15.01
C ARG A 96 -16.50 7.23 -13.51
N GLN A 97 -15.54 8.06 -13.08
CA GLN A 97 -15.02 8.08 -11.71
C GLN A 97 -15.29 9.38 -10.93
N ASN A 98 -16.11 10.29 -11.50
CA ASN A 98 -16.59 11.52 -10.86
C ASN A 98 -15.49 12.47 -10.31
N PHE A 99 -14.39 12.62 -11.06
CA PHE A 99 -13.26 13.50 -10.70
C PHE A 99 -13.53 14.99 -10.99
N THR A 100 -12.89 15.89 -10.23
CA THR A 100 -12.72 17.30 -10.59
C THR A 100 -11.66 17.47 -11.68
N LEU A 101 -11.95 18.25 -12.71
CA LEU A 101 -11.01 18.52 -13.80
C LEU A 101 -9.74 19.23 -13.28
N PRO A 102 -8.54 18.92 -13.82
CA PRO A 102 -7.30 19.58 -13.41
C PRO A 102 -7.38 21.11 -13.55
N GLY A 103 -6.85 21.81 -12.56
CA GLY A 103 -6.82 23.27 -12.53
C GLY A 103 -5.63 23.84 -13.31
N LYS A 104 -5.65 25.15 -13.55
CA LYS A 104 -4.58 25.87 -14.26
C LYS A 104 -3.17 25.64 -13.67
N ALA A 105 -3.07 25.39 -12.36
CA ALA A 105 -1.82 25.13 -11.67
C ALA A 105 -1.20 23.76 -12.02
N ASP A 106 -2.02 22.74 -12.24
CA ASP A 106 -1.57 21.39 -12.62
C ASP A 106 -0.95 21.41 -14.02
N PHE A 107 -1.57 22.16 -14.94
CA PHE A 107 -1.01 22.39 -16.28
C PHE A 107 0.33 23.11 -16.25
N LEU A 108 0.50 24.10 -15.36
CA LEU A 108 1.74 24.87 -15.22
C LEU A 108 2.90 24.02 -14.66
N ALA A 109 2.59 23.05 -13.81
CA ALA A 109 3.56 22.11 -13.26
C ALA A 109 4.08 21.12 -14.32
N VAL A 110 3.18 20.59 -15.15
CA VAL A 110 3.52 19.72 -16.29
C VAL A 110 4.36 20.50 -17.31
N GLU A 111 3.96 21.74 -17.61
CA GLU A 111 4.72 22.65 -18.49
C GLU A 111 6.15 22.86 -17.98
N THR A 112 6.32 23.09 -16.68
CA THR A 112 7.64 23.28 -16.04
C THR A 112 8.53 22.03 -16.14
N GLN A 113 7.96 20.83 -15.98
CA GLN A 113 8.70 19.58 -16.16
C GLN A 113 9.07 19.34 -17.63
N LEU A 114 8.18 19.70 -18.55
CA LEU A 114 8.41 19.65 -19.99
C LEU A 114 9.66 20.47 -20.36
N PHE A 115 9.78 21.68 -19.81
CA PHE A 115 10.92 22.57 -20.08
C PHE A 115 12.25 22.02 -19.56
N LYS A 116 12.26 21.35 -18.40
CA LYS A 116 13.47 20.68 -17.87
C LYS A 116 13.92 19.53 -18.77
N VAL A 117 12.98 18.79 -19.35
CA VAL A 117 13.28 17.70 -20.30
C VAL A 117 13.82 18.28 -21.61
N LEU A 118 13.29 19.40 -22.10
CA LEU A 118 13.79 20.09 -23.30
C LEU A 118 15.21 20.62 -23.14
N GLU A 119 15.57 21.06 -21.93
CA GLU A 119 16.93 21.49 -21.56
C GLU A 119 17.92 20.32 -21.65
N TYR A 120 17.50 19.11 -21.27
CA TYR A 120 18.29 17.87 -21.36
C TYR A 120 18.61 17.46 -22.80
N VAL A 121 17.75 17.81 -23.78
CA VAL A 121 17.97 17.53 -25.22
C VAL A 121 18.83 18.61 -25.91
N LYS A 122 19.50 19.47 -25.14
CA LYS A 122 20.39 20.56 -25.60
C LYS A 122 19.71 21.57 -26.53
N ILE A 123 18.45 21.91 -26.27
CA ILE A 123 17.82 23.10 -26.87
C ILE A 123 18.00 24.23 -25.85
N LYS A 124 18.96 25.14 -26.08
CA LYS A 124 19.23 26.27 -25.19
C LYS A 124 18.41 27.50 -25.60
N ASP A 125 18.09 28.34 -24.60
CA ASP A 125 17.49 29.67 -24.74
C ASP A 125 16.02 29.76 -25.21
N VAL A 126 15.17 28.80 -24.85
CA VAL A 126 13.73 28.84 -25.16
C VAL A 126 12.97 29.49 -24.00
N LYS A 127 12.43 30.69 -24.21
CA LYS A 127 11.63 31.43 -23.21
C LYS A 127 10.14 31.10 -23.28
N SER A 128 9.65 30.61 -24.42
CA SER A 128 8.30 30.09 -24.62
C SER A 128 8.26 29.00 -25.71
N LEU A 129 7.20 28.18 -25.74
CA LEU A 129 7.01 27.13 -26.76
C LEU A 129 7.06 27.66 -28.22
N LYS A 130 6.80 28.97 -28.42
CA LYS A 130 6.82 29.60 -29.75
C LYS A 130 8.23 29.79 -30.33
N ASP A 131 9.27 29.69 -29.50
CA ASP A 131 10.65 30.02 -29.87
C ASP A 131 11.44 28.81 -30.41
N ILE A 132 10.81 27.63 -30.50
CA ILE A 132 11.46 26.39 -30.93
C ILE A 132 11.50 26.31 -32.47
N PRO A 133 12.68 26.09 -33.10
CA PRO A 133 12.81 25.93 -34.56
C PRO A 133 12.01 24.75 -35.13
N LEU A 134 11.34 24.96 -36.27
CA LEU A 134 10.35 24.05 -36.88
C LEU A 134 10.89 22.65 -37.25
N ASP A 135 12.20 22.51 -37.43
CA ASP A 135 12.90 21.25 -37.71
C ASP A 135 13.13 20.43 -36.42
N LYS A 136 13.32 21.10 -35.28
CA LYS A 136 13.42 20.48 -33.94
C LYS A 136 12.06 20.08 -33.37
N TRP A 137 10.97 20.74 -33.80
CA TRP A 137 9.59 20.37 -33.48
C TRP A 137 9.25 18.92 -33.83
N LYS A 138 9.77 18.40 -34.96
CA LYS A 138 9.36 17.10 -35.51
C LYS A 138 9.73 15.90 -34.62
N SER A 139 10.92 15.94 -34.01
CA SER A 139 11.40 14.87 -33.14
C SER A 139 11.14 15.16 -31.67
N GLY A 140 11.17 16.43 -31.27
CA GLY A 140 10.97 16.83 -29.88
C GLY A 140 9.50 16.81 -29.51
N ALA A 141 8.67 17.57 -30.23
CA ALA A 141 7.27 17.76 -29.83
C ALA A 141 6.45 16.46 -29.92
N LEU A 142 6.66 15.60 -30.92
CA LEU A 142 5.94 14.32 -31.02
C LEU A 142 6.29 13.39 -29.85
N LYS A 143 7.58 13.18 -29.57
CA LYS A 143 8.03 12.33 -28.45
C LYS A 143 7.66 12.94 -27.10
N THR A 144 7.79 14.25 -26.94
CA THR A 144 7.40 14.97 -25.73
C THR A 144 5.90 14.89 -25.50
N PHE A 145 5.08 15.00 -26.55
CA PHE A 145 3.64 14.87 -26.47
C PHE A 145 3.20 13.43 -26.18
N GLU A 146 3.81 12.43 -26.80
CA GLU A 146 3.61 11.01 -26.48
C GLU A 146 3.96 10.70 -25.02
N LEU A 147 5.14 11.15 -24.56
CA LEU A 147 5.58 10.95 -23.18
C LEU A 147 4.69 11.71 -22.17
N SER A 148 4.29 12.94 -22.47
CA SER A 148 3.36 13.69 -21.61
C SER A 148 1.96 13.09 -21.59
N SER A 149 1.52 12.49 -22.70
CA SER A 149 0.23 11.80 -22.79
C SER A 149 0.24 10.51 -21.98
N ILE A 150 1.32 9.72 -22.08
CA ILE A 150 1.54 8.53 -21.24
C ILE A 150 1.64 8.92 -19.77
N PHE A 151 2.32 10.02 -19.46
CA PHE A 151 2.44 10.54 -18.10
C PHE A 151 1.09 11.01 -17.54
N VAL A 152 0.29 11.76 -18.30
CA VAL A 152 -1.05 12.21 -17.87
C VAL A 152 -2.00 11.03 -17.71
N ILE A 153 -2.00 10.07 -18.64
CA ILE A 153 -2.79 8.83 -18.50
C ILE A 153 -2.31 8.03 -17.28
N GLY A 154 -1.00 7.93 -17.07
CA GLY A 154 -0.38 7.28 -15.91
C GLY A 154 -0.71 7.96 -14.60
N GLU A 155 -0.71 9.29 -14.55
CA GLU A 155 -1.15 10.09 -13.38
C GLU A 155 -2.65 9.93 -13.12
N MET A 156 -3.48 9.90 -14.16
CA MET A 156 -4.93 9.71 -14.02
C MET A 156 -5.28 8.30 -13.52
N ILE A 157 -4.58 7.27 -14.02
CA ILE A 157 -4.72 5.89 -13.55
C ILE A 157 -4.11 5.73 -12.15
N GLY A 158 -2.95 6.33 -11.90
CA GLY A 158 -2.21 6.24 -10.64
C GLY A 158 -2.83 7.05 -9.49
N ARG A 159 -3.61 8.10 -9.76
CA ARG A 159 -4.36 8.82 -8.71
C ARG A 159 -5.56 8.02 -8.19
N GLY A 160 -6.10 7.11 -8.98
CA GLY A 160 -7.16 6.18 -8.55
C GLY A 160 -6.63 4.97 -7.78
N ASN A 161 -5.36 4.60 -7.97
CA ASN A 161 -4.82 3.33 -7.43
C ASN A 161 -3.57 3.57 -6.58
N VAL A 162 -3.53 3.06 -5.35
CA VAL A 162 -2.25 2.87 -4.66
C VAL A 162 -1.49 1.80 -5.42
N ILE A 163 -0.34 2.15 -5.98
CA ILE A 163 0.54 1.19 -6.64
C ILE A 163 1.26 0.41 -5.54
N ALA A 164 1.51 -0.88 -5.77
CA ALA A 164 2.32 -1.74 -4.91
C ALA A 164 3.78 -1.26 -4.86
N THR A 165 4.04 -0.18 -4.12
CA THR A 165 5.32 0.56 -4.15
C THR A 165 6.44 -0.14 -3.42
N HIS A 166 6.12 -1.06 -2.51
CA HIS A 166 7.05 -1.85 -1.73
C HIS A 166 7.31 -3.25 -2.32
N ALA A 167 6.58 -3.63 -3.37
CA ALA A 167 6.84 -4.84 -4.15
C ALA A 167 8.27 -4.83 -4.73
N GLY A 168 8.92 -5.99 -4.75
CA GLY A 168 10.31 -6.18 -5.20
C GLY A 168 11.36 -5.85 -4.15
N SER A 169 10.97 -5.31 -3.00
CA SER A 169 11.89 -4.99 -1.89
C SER A 169 11.43 -5.55 -0.53
N TRP A 170 10.17 -5.37 -0.17
CA TRP A 170 9.60 -5.91 1.07
C TRP A 170 8.94 -7.27 0.89
N TYR A 171 8.43 -7.52 -0.31
CA TYR A 171 7.84 -8.79 -0.75
C TYR A 171 8.05 -8.95 -2.26
N THR A 172 7.87 -10.16 -2.77
CA THR A 172 8.09 -10.50 -4.18
C THR A 172 7.14 -9.72 -5.11
N ASP A 173 7.65 -9.10 -6.18
CA ASP A 173 6.87 -8.40 -7.20
C ASP A 173 6.37 -9.31 -8.33
N ASP A 174 6.95 -10.50 -8.49
CA ASP A 174 6.45 -11.53 -9.39
C ASP A 174 5.16 -12.18 -8.85
N ARG A 175 4.11 -12.17 -9.68
CA ARG A 175 2.78 -12.67 -9.30
C ARG A 175 2.79 -14.14 -8.93
N GLU A 176 3.41 -14.99 -9.76
CA GLU A 176 3.34 -16.45 -9.57
C GLU A 176 4.15 -16.87 -8.35
N GLN A 177 5.33 -16.28 -8.17
CA GLN A 177 6.17 -16.52 -7.02
C GLN A 177 5.51 -16.02 -5.72
N LEU A 178 4.95 -14.81 -5.71
CA LEU A 178 4.24 -14.29 -4.54
C LEU A 178 3.03 -15.14 -4.15
N ASP A 179 2.24 -15.58 -5.15
CA ASP A 179 1.10 -16.47 -4.91
C ASP A 179 1.54 -17.79 -4.27
N HIS A 180 2.63 -18.38 -4.79
CA HIS A 180 3.19 -19.62 -4.26
C HIS A 180 3.73 -19.46 -2.84
N GLU A 181 4.48 -18.38 -2.55
CA GLU A 181 5.03 -18.10 -1.22
C GLU A 181 3.90 -17.97 -0.18
N LEU A 182 2.87 -17.18 -0.49
CA LEU A 182 1.72 -17.00 0.39
C LEU A 182 0.94 -18.30 0.59
N GLN A 183 0.70 -19.06 -0.48
CA GLN A 183 0.03 -20.35 -0.40
C GLN A 183 0.82 -21.35 0.46
N GLN A 184 2.13 -21.45 0.25
CA GLN A 184 3.01 -22.32 1.01
C GLN A 184 2.96 -21.99 2.51
N TRP A 185 3.02 -20.71 2.88
CA TRP A 185 2.91 -20.31 4.29
C TRP A 185 1.53 -20.61 4.86
N LEU A 186 0.44 -20.37 4.12
CA LEU A 186 -0.93 -20.70 4.54
C LEU A 186 -1.15 -22.21 4.70
N ASP A 187 -0.53 -23.04 3.88
CA ASP A 187 -0.62 -24.50 3.96
C ASP A 187 0.26 -25.08 5.08
N SER A 188 1.29 -24.34 5.48
CA SER A 188 2.16 -24.72 6.61
C SER A 188 1.51 -24.45 7.97
N VAL A 189 0.41 -23.70 8.03
CA VAL A 189 -0.35 -23.48 9.27
C VAL A 189 -1.16 -24.74 9.58
N PRO A 190 -1.01 -25.34 10.78
CA PRO A 190 -1.77 -26.54 11.15
C PRO A 190 -3.28 -26.25 11.23
N GLU A 191 -4.10 -27.28 10.97
CA GLU A 191 -5.56 -27.19 11.08
C GLU A 191 -6.03 -26.86 12.51
N GLN A 192 -5.20 -27.17 13.50
CA GLN A 192 -5.37 -26.75 14.89
C GLN A 192 -4.20 -25.87 15.29
N VAL A 193 -4.50 -24.60 15.57
CA VAL A 193 -3.51 -23.64 16.08
C VAL A 193 -3.59 -23.59 17.59
N THR A 194 -2.46 -23.71 18.26
CA THR A 194 -2.37 -23.61 19.73
C THR A 194 -2.15 -22.16 20.12
N GLU A 195 -2.92 -21.68 21.10
CA GLU A 195 -2.70 -20.37 21.69
C GLU A 195 -1.29 -20.31 22.29
N VAL A 196 -0.51 -19.29 21.90
CA VAL A 196 0.85 -19.08 22.43
C VAL A 196 0.87 -18.13 23.61
N ASN A 197 -0.20 -17.33 23.79
CA ASN A 197 -0.29 -16.38 24.89
C ASN A 197 -1.75 -16.01 25.26
N PRO A 198 -2.29 -16.55 26.39
CA PRO A 198 -1.65 -17.56 27.24
C PRO A 198 -1.44 -18.88 26.48
N VAL A 199 -0.45 -19.67 26.88
CA VAL A 199 -0.32 -21.04 26.35
C VAL A 199 -1.54 -21.82 26.82
N GLY A 200 -2.36 -22.30 25.90
CA GLY A 200 -3.68 -22.79 26.25
C GLY A 200 -4.32 -23.65 25.17
N ASP A 201 -5.62 -23.46 25.02
CA ASP A 201 -6.46 -24.29 24.17
C ASP A 201 -6.03 -24.20 22.69
N SER A 202 -6.26 -25.27 21.95
CA SER A 202 -6.13 -25.27 20.50
C SER A 202 -7.46 -24.89 19.86
N CYS A 203 -7.42 -24.08 18.80
CA CYS A 203 -8.58 -23.73 18.00
C CYS A 203 -8.44 -24.30 16.59
N THR A 204 -9.53 -24.84 16.05
CA THR A 204 -9.58 -25.25 14.63
C THR A 204 -9.72 -24.03 13.74
N VAL A 205 -8.89 -23.95 12.70
CA VAL A 205 -8.97 -22.90 11.67
C VAL A 205 -9.83 -23.35 10.48
N PRO A 206 -10.63 -22.46 9.86
CA PRO A 206 -10.85 -21.06 10.23
C PRO A 206 -11.72 -20.90 11.49
N VAL A 207 -11.52 -19.80 12.22
CA VAL A 207 -12.19 -19.52 13.49
C VAL A 207 -13.56 -18.91 13.22
N LYS A 208 -14.63 -19.65 13.54
CA LYS A 208 -16.01 -19.17 13.37
C LYS A 208 -16.28 -17.95 14.27
N GLY A 209 -16.81 -16.88 13.68
CA GLY A 209 -17.15 -15.66 14.43
C GLY A 209 -15.96 -14.73 14.69
N ILE A 210 -14.84 -14.95 13.99
CA ILE A 210 -13.74 -13.99 13.95
C ILE A 210 -14.23 -12.61 13.49
N ARG A 211 -13.65 -11.56 14.08
CA ARG A 211 -13.95 -10.15 13.79
C ARG A 211 -12.72 -9.32 13.57
N ALA A 212 -11.58 -9.72 14.14
CA ALA A 212 -10.32 -9.09 13.82
C ALA A 212 -9.15 -10.08 13.82
N ILE A 213 -8.06 -9.68 13.17
CA ILE A 213 -6.73 -10.25 13.38
C ILE A 213 -5.74 -9.15 13.73
N ILE A 214 -4.71 -9.50 14.49
CA ILE A 214 -3.47 -8.71 14.57
C ILE A 214 -2.42 -9.47 13.78
N GLY A 215 -1.67 -8.77 12.92
CA GLY A 215 -0.59 -9.38 12.16
C GLY A 215 0.57 -8.42 11.88
N PRO A 216 1.78 -8.95 11.63
CA PRO A 216 2.99 -8.15 11.42
C PRO A 216 3.02 -7.48 10.04
N HIS A 217 3.85 -6.45 9.91
CA HIS A 217 4.10 -5.71 8.67
C HIS A 217 5.58 -5.49 8.35
N ALA A 218 6.49 -6.29 8.92
CA ALA A 218 7.83 -6.41 8.36
C ALA A 218 7.81 -7.08 6.96
N GLY A 219 8.93 -7.03 6.23
CA GLY A 219 9.07 -7.72 4.95
C GLY A 219 8.84 -9.23 5.05
N PHE A 220 8.26 -9.81 4.00
CA PHE A 220 7.74 -11.20 4.01
C PHE A 220 8.80 -12.26 4.27
N SER A 221 10.06 -12.03 3.89
CA SER A 221 11.17 -12.93 4.22
C SER A 221 11.37 -13.12 5.72
N TYR A 222 10.88 -12.20 6.55
CA TYR A 222 10.97 -12.27 8.01
C TYR A 222 9.65 -12.65 8.68
N SER A 223 8.55 -12.02 8.26
CA SER A 223 7.26 -12.07 8.97
C SER A 223 6.15 -12.79 8.20
N GLY A 224 6.34 -13.13 6.92
CA GLY A 224 5.30 -13.72 6.07
C GLY A 224 4.73 -15.00 6.67
N ALA A 225 5.61 -15.94 7.02
CA ALA A 225 5.21 -17.20 7.69
C ALA A 225 4.48 -16.97 9.02
N ASN A 226 4.79 -15.91 9.77
CA ASN A 226 4.09 -15.55 11.00
C ASN A 226 2.67 -15.03 10.67
N ALA A 227 2.57 -14.06 9.76
CA ALA A 227 1.29 -13.46 9.33
C ALA A 227 0.29 -14.51 8.85
N ALA A 228 0.76 -15.57 8.17
CA ALA A 228 -0.08 -16.67 7.71
C ALA A 228 -0.98 -17.26 8.82
N TYR A 229 -0.50 -17.31 10.07
CA TYR A 229 -1.30 -17.83 11.19
C TYR A 229 -2.54 -16.98 11.46
N GLY A 230 -2.41 -15.64 11.42
CA GLY A 230 -3.56 -14.75 11.54
C GLY A 230 -4.52 -14.90 10.36
N TYR A 231 -4.00 -14.90 9.14
CA TYR A 231 -4.82 -15.02 7.93
C TYR A 231 -5.54 -16.35 7.79
N LYS A 232 -4.92 -17.47 8.22
CA LYS A 232 -5.57 -18.80 8.21
C LYS A 232 -6.75 -18.88 9.19
N CYS A 233 -6.76 -18.05 10.24
CA CYS A 233 -7.89 -18.00 11.17
C CYS A 233 -9.14 -17.36 10.56
N ILE A 234 -9.04 -16.66 9.43
CA ILE A 234 -10.17 -15.93 8.83
C ILE A 234 -11.18 -16.91 8.20
N ASP A 235 -12.41 -16.90 8.70
CA ASP A 235 -13.55 -17.46 7.97
C ASP A 235 -14.04 -16.45 6.92
N THR A 236 -13.67 -16.69 5.68
CA THR A 236 -13.89 -15.73 4.59
C THR A 236 -15.34 -15.72 4.09
N GLN A 237 -16.21 -16.67 4.47
CA GLN A 237 -17.51 -16.91 3.79
C GLN A 237 -18.53 -15.76 3.92
N ASN A 238 -18.53 -15.00 5.01
CA ASN A 238 -19.53 -13.95 5.25
C ASN A 238 -18.97 -12.53 5.19
N ILE A 239 -17.65 -12.38 5.06
CA ILE A 239 -17.00 -11.07 5.03
C ILE A 239 -17.24 -10.41 3.68
N LYS A 240 -17.67 -9.15 3.70
CA LYS A 240 -17.81 -8.27 2.54
C LYS A 240 -16.88 -7.07 2.59
N ARG A 241 -16.41 -6.71 3.79
CA ARG A 241 -15.60 -5.52 4.00
C ARG A 241 -14.46 -5.78 4.98
N VAL A 242 -13.28 -5.30 4.63
CA VAL A 242 -12.06 -5.41 5.43
C VAL A 242 -11.62 -4.01 5.85
N PHE A 243 -11.64 -3.74 7.14
CA PHE A 243 -11.01 -2.55 7.73
C PHE A 243 -9.55 -2.87 8.00
N LEU A 244 -8.64 -2.08 7.43
CA LEU A 244 -7.21 -2.28 7.59
C LEU A 244 -6.63 -1.08 8.34
N LEU A 245 -6.24 -1.28 9.59
CA LEU A 245 -5.67 -0.25 10.45
C LEU A 245 -4.18 -0.47 10.58
N GLY A 246 -3.37 0.49 10.12
CA GLY A 246 -1.92 0.44 10.23
C GLY A 246 -1.32 1.72 10.81
N PRO A 247 -0.23 1.64 11.59
CA PRO A 247 0.42 2.82 12.12
C PRO A 247 1.04 3.67 11.00
N SER A 248 1.19 4.97 11.21
CA SER A 248 1.98 5.82 10.33
C SER A 248 3.45 5.84 10.75
N HIS A 249 4.35 5.52 9.81
CA HIS A 249 5.81 5.61 9.99
C HIS A 249 6.40 6.91 9.45
N HIS A 250 5.78 7.46 8.40
CA HIS A 250 6.35 8.60 7.64
C HIS A 250 5.60 9.91 7.87
N ALA A 251 4.29 9.86 8.10
CA ALA A 251 3.46 11.03 8.28
C ALA A 251 3.18 11.31 9.76
N TYR A 252 3.48 12.53 10.22
CA TYR A 252 3.12 12.93 11.57
C TYR A 252 1.63 13.23 11.67
N LEU A 253 0.88 12.37 12.36
CA LEU A 253 -0.56 12.46 12.56
C LEU A 253 -0.89 12.35 14.05
N LYS A 254 -1.83 13.17 14.54
CA LYS A 254 -2.44 13.04 15.89
C LYS A 254 -3.86 12.48 15.86
N THR A 255 -4.28 12.04 14.68
CA THR A 255 -5.60 11.58 14.28
C THR A 255 -5.43 10.38 13.35
N CYS A 256 -6.51 9.76 12.91
CA CYS A 256 -6.50 8.81 11.83
C CYS A 256 -6.68 9.49 10.46
N ALA A 257 -6.20 8.83 9.41
CA ALA A 257 -6.36 9.26 8.03
C ALA A 257 -6.97 8.14 7.17
N LEU A 258 -7.84 8.52 6.22
CA LEU A 258 -8.50 7.63 5.27
C LEU A 258 -7.86 7.76 3.89
N SER A 259 -7.87 6.68 3.11
CA SER A 259 -7.43 6.73 1.72
C SER A 259 -8.44 7.46 0.84
N GLN A 260 -7.93 8.19 -0.15
CA GLN A 260 -8.72 8.77 -1.24
C GLN A 260 -8.66 7.93 -2.53
N CYS A 261 -7.84 6.87 -2.54
CA CYS A 261 -7.68 6.01 -3.70
C CYS A 261 -8.91 5.10 -3.83
N THR A 262 -9.30 4.80 -5.07
CA THR A 262 -10.41 3.91 -5.40
C THR A 262 -10.02 2.44 -5.31
N GLU A 263 -8.75 2.11 -5.51
CA GLU A 263 -8.23 0.74 -5.38
C GLU A 263 -6.82 0.73 -4.78
N TYR A 264 -6.43 -0.40 -4.20
CA TYR A 264 -5.06 -0.71 -3.79
C TYR A 264 -4.55 -1.86 -4.65
N SER A 265 -3.41 -1.69 -5.29
CA SER A 265 -2.81 -2.68 -6.17
C SER A 265 -1.86 -3.61 -5.43
N THR A 266 -1.82 -4.87 -5.86
CA THR A 266 -0.83 -5.87 -5.46
C THR A 266 -0.39 -6.64 -6.72
N PRO A 267 0.74 -7.37 -6.69
CA PRO A 267 1.10 -8.27 -7.80
C PRO A 267 0.02 -9.32 -8.13
N LEU A 268 -0.79 -9.71 -7.14
CA LEU A 268 -1.89 -10.67 -7.32
C LEU A 268 -3.15 -10.02 -7.93
N GLY A 269 -3.28 -8.70 -7.85
CA GLY A 269 -4.42 -7.95 -8.39
C GLY A 269 -4.82 -6.79 -7.47
N ASN A 270 -5.86 -6.06 -7.90
CA ASN A 270 -6.33 -4.89 -7.18
C ASN A 270 -7.43 -5.25 -6.18
N ILE A 271 -7.51 -4.46 -5.10
CA ILE A 271 -8.55 -4.53 -4.06
C ILE A 271 -9.29 -3.19 -4.07
N ARG A 272 -10.62 -3.22 -4.22
CA ARG A 272 -11.43 -1.99 -4.26
C ARG A 272 -11.54 -1.36 -2.88
N VAL A 273 -11.43 -0.04 -2.80
CA VAL A 273 -11.69 0.73 -1.58
C VAL A 273 -13.17 1.11 -1.51
N ASP A 274 -13.79 0.96 -0.35
CA ASP A 274 -15.18 1.34 -0.09
C ASP A 274 -15.34 2.88 -0.02
N GLN A 275 -15.43 3.52 -1.18
CA GLN A 275 -15.52 4.98 -1.30
C GLN A 275 -16.76 5.57 -0.63
N GLU A 276 -17.86 4.81 -0.57
CA GLU A 276 -19.08 5.27 0.07
C GLU A 276 -18.88 5.34 1.58
N LEU A 277 -18.36 4.27 2.18
CA LEU A 277 -18.08 4.26 3.59
C LEU A 277 -16.94 5.22 3.98
N VAL A 278 -15.91 5.40 3.15
CA VAL A 278 -14.88 6.41 3.42
C VAL A 278 -15.50 7.81 3.56
N ARG A 279 -16.43 8.18 2.68
CA ARG A 279 -17.17 9.45 2.79
C ARG A 279 -18.05 9.50 4.04
N GLU A 280 -18.77 8.42 4.35
CA GLU A 280 -19.59 8.32 5.55
C GLU A 280 -18.76 8.50 6.84
N LEU A 281 -17.58 7.86 6.91
CA LEU A 281 -16.65 8.02 8.03
C LEU A 281 -16.18 9.46 8.13
N GLN A 282 -15.77 10.06 7.01
CA GLN A 282 -15.32 11.45 6.93
C GLN A 282 -16.37 12.43 7.49
N ASP A 283 -17.66 12.17 7.30
CA ASP A 283 -18.75 12.99 7.83
C ASP A 283 -19.04 12.77 9.33
N LYS A 284 -18.71 11.58 9.87
CA LYS A 284 -19.03 11.16 11.24
C LYS A 284 -17.93 11.42 12.27
N GLY A 285 -16.74 11.83 11.85
CA GLY A 285 -15.60 12.01 12.75
C GLY A 285 -14.50 12.92 12.22
N GLU A 286 -13.50 13.17 13.06
CA GLU A 286 -12.33 13.95 12.68
C GLU A 286 -11.36 13.06 11.91
N TRP A 287 -11.47 12.99 10.59
CA TRP A 287 -10.55 12.23 9.74
C TRP A 287 -9.67 13.14 8.90
N ARG A 288 -8.40 12.76 8.75
CA ARG A 288 -7.56 13.31 7.69
C ARG A 288 -7.75 12.49 6.41
N LEU A 289 -7.43 13.09 5.28
CA LEU A 289 -7.34 12.37 4.02
C LEU A 289 -5.87 12.20 3.66
N MET A 290 -5.47 10.98 3.35
CA MET A 290 -4.12 10.70 2.85
C MET A 290 -3.98 11.29 1.46
N SER A 291 -2.89 12.04 1.21
CA SER A 291 -2.50 12.30 -0.17
C SER A 291 -1.98 11.00 -0.79
N THR A 292 -2.10 10.83 -2.10
CA THR A 292 -1.59 9.63 -2.80
C THR A 292 -0.14 9.33 -2.45
N ARG A 293 0.70 10.35 -2.29
CA ARG A 293 2.10 10.19 -1.87
C ARG A 293 2.22 9.64 -0.45
N VAL A 294 1.43 10.15 0.50
CA VAL A 294 1.45 9.66 1.90
C VAL A 294 0.98 8.22 1.96
N ASP A 295 -0.03 7.88 1.16
CA ASP A 295 -0.56 6.52 1.05
C ASP A 295 0.49 5.55 0.50
N GLN A 296 1.13 5.92 -0.62
CA GLN A 296 2.17 5.12 -1.27
C GLN A 296 3.48 5.05 -0.49
N ASP A 297 3.80 6.03 0.37
CA ASP A 297 5.02 5.98 1.19
C ASP A 297 4.84 5.04 2.41
N GLU A 298 3.61 4.67 2.76
CA GLU A 298 3.31 3.87 3.95
C GLU A 298 3.26 2.37 3.66
N HIS A 299 4.14 1.61 4.29
CA HIS A 299 4.19 0.15 4.14
C HIS A 299 3.27 -0.60 5.09
N SER A 300 2.90 -0.02 6.25
CA SER A 300 2.12 -0.75 7.26
C SER A 300 0.76 -1.24 6.75
N LEU A 301 0.12 -0.51 5.83
CA LEU A 301 -1.08 -0.94 5.13
C LEU A 301 -0.72 -1.89 3.99
N GLU A 302 0.29 -1.57 3.19
CA GLU A 302 0.65 -2.32 1.98
C GLU A 302 0.98 -3.79 2.26
N MET A 303 1.69 -4.08 3.36
CA MET A 303 2.12 -5.43 3.70
C MET A 303 0.98 -6.42 3.95
N HIS A 304 -0.22 -5.94 4.24
CA HIS A 304 -1.40 -6.79 4.43
C HIS A 304 -2.14 -7.09 3.12
N LEU A 305 -1.95 -6.29 2.07
CA LEU A 305 -2.75 -6.39 0.84
C LEU A 305 -2.55 -7.73 0.12
N PRO A 306 -1.31 -8.26 -0.07
CA PRO A 306 -1.13 -9.54 -0.75
C PRO A 306 -1.85 -10.68 -0.03
N TYR A 307 -1.79 -10.71 1.30
CA TYR A 307 -2.49 -11.72 2.09
C TYR A 307 -4.02 -11.54 2.05
N ILE A 308 -4.54 -10.31 2.11
CA ILE A 308 -5.96 -10.03 1.93
C ILE A 308 -6.42 -10.54 0.57
N TYR A 309 -5.71 -10.18 -0.51
CA TYR A 309 -6.03 -10.66 -1.84
C TYR A 309 -6.03 -12.19 -1.88
N LYS A 310 -4.99 -12.83 -1.31
CA LYS A 310 -4.83 -14.28 -1.33
C LYS A 310 -5.97 -15.03 -0.63
N VAL A 311 -6.33 -14.65 0.60
CA VAL A 311 -7.40 -15.35 1.32
C VAL A 311 -8.78 -15.12 0.73
N PHE A 312 -8.98 -14.00 0.02
CA PHE A 312 -10.23 -13.65 -0.65
C PHE A 312 -10.20 -13.89 -2.16
N GLU A 313 -9.18 -14.57 -2.72
CA GLU A 313 -8.92 -14.61 -4.17
C GLU A 313 -10.12 -15.06 -5.02
N SER A 314 -10.89 -16.04 -4.52
CA SER A 314 -12.06 -16.60 -5.19
C SER A 314 -13.28 -15.67 -5.21
N ARG A 315 -13.25 -14.61 -4.41
CA ARG A 315 -14.36 -13.67 -4.18
C ARG A 315 -13.91 -12.23 -4.05
N ILE A 316 -12.73 -11.88 -4.55
CA ILE A 316 -12.10 -10.57 -4.35
C ILE A 316 -12.98 -9.42 -4.84
N GLU A 317 -13.76 -9.64 -5.91
CA GLU A 317 -14.73 -8.69 -6.47
C GLU A 317 -15.90 -8.36 -5.53
N GLN A 318 -16.13 -9.19 -4.50
CA GLN A 318 -17.17 -9.03 -3.49
C GLN A 318 -16.64 -8.40 -2.19
N ILE A 319 -15.34 -8.11 -2.13
CA ILE A 319 -14.68 -7.55 -0.96
C ILE A 319 -14.33 -6.08 -1.24
N SER A 320 -14.67 -5.22 -0.28
CA SER A 320 -14.19 -3.84 -0.24
C SER A 320 -13.22 -3.62 0.93
N LEU A 321 -12.26 -2.73 0.74
CA LEU A 321 -11.24 -2.36 1.72
C LEU A 321 -11.56 -0.98 2.31
N VAL A 322 -11.29 -0.80 3.60
CA VAL A 322 -11.31 0.49 4.29
C VAL A 322 -9.93 0.70 4.91
N PRO A 323 -8.97 1.30 4.18
CA PRO A 323 -7.64 1.59 4.68
C PRO A 323 -7.69 2.78 5.65
N ILE A 324 -7.14 2.58 6.85
CA ILE A 324 -7.08 3.57 7.91
C ILE A 324 -5.64 3.65 8.42
N MET A 325 -4.98 4.76 8.12
CA MET A 325 -3.68 5.08 8.73
C MET A 325 -3.92 5.69 10.11
N VAL A 326 -3.30 5.11 11.13
CA VAL A 326 -3.45 5.50 12.53
C VAL A 326 -2.21 6.26 12.97
N GLY A 327 -2.39 7.53 13.37
CA GLY A 327 -1.31 8.37 13.87
C GLY A 327 -0.88 8.06 15.30
N ASN A 328 -0.09 8.97 15.88
CA ASN A 328 0.23 9.01 17.29
C ASN A 328 -0.95 9.56 18.09
N LEU A 329 -1.77 8.67 18.63
CA LEU A 329 -3.03 9.02 19.28
C LEU A 329 -2.86 9.20 20.79
N ALA A 330 -3.56 10.20 21.34
CA ALA A 330 -3.80 10.24 22.78
C ALA A 330 -4.82 9.15 23.17
N PHE A 331 -4.77 8.68 24.42
CA PHE A 331 -5.70 7.66 24.94
C PHE A 331 -7.18 8.01 24.68
N ALA A 332 -7.59 9.25 24.95
CA ALA A 332 -8.96 9.71 24.69
C ALA A 332 -9.30 9.73 23.18
N THR A 333 -8.31 9.89 22.30
CA THR A 333 -8.50 9.84 20.85
C THR A 333 -8.67 8.41 20.37
N GLU A 334 -7.93 7.45 20.94
CA GLU A 334 -8.15 6.01 20.70
C GLU A 334 -9.58 5.61 21.10
N GLN A 335 -10.06 6.09 22.26
CA GLN A 335 -11.45 5.88 22.71
C GLN A 335 -12.49 6.43 21.73
N LYS A 336 -12.24 7.64 21.18
CA LYS A 336 -13.13 8.27 20.20
C LYS A 336 -13.23 7.43 18.92
N TYR A 337 -12.09 7.04 18.33
CA TYR A 337 -12.11 6.21 17.12
C TYR A 337 -12.62 4.80 17.40
N GLY A 338 -12.28 4.19 18.54
CA GLY A 338 -12.81 2.90 18.95
C GLY A 338 -14.33 2.92 19.03
N LYS A 339 -14.90 3.94 19.68
CA LYS A 339 -16.36 4.15 19.72
C LYS A 339 -16.96 4.35 18.32
N LEU A 340 -16.30 5.12 17.45
CA LEU A 340 -16.77 5.38 16.10
C LEU A 340 -16.77 4.09 15.25
N LEU A 341 -15.74 3.25 15.40
CA LEU A 341 -15.57 2.01 14.63
C LEU A 341 -16.33 0.81 15.22
N ALA A 342 -16.73 0.86 16.48
CA ALA A 342 -17.42 -0.21 17.18
C ALA A 342 -18.67 -0.78 16.46
N PRO A 343 -19.58 0.03 15.88
CA PRO A 343 -20.72 -0.50 15.13
C PRO A 343 -20.28 -1.37 13.93
N TYR A 344 -19.20 -0.99 13.25
CA TYR A 344 -18.66 -1.76 12.14
C TYR A 344 -17.94 -3.02 12.62
N LEU A 345 -17.28 -2.99 13.78
CA LEU A 345 -16.66 -4.16 14.40
C LEU A 345 -17.70 -5.22 14.85
N ALA A 346 -18.89 -4.77 15.27
CA ALA A 346 -19.97 -5.67 15.68
C ALA A 346 -20.63 -6.40 14.50
N ASP A 347 -20.63 -5.79 13.32
CA ASP A 347 -21.25 -6.33 12.10
C ASP A 347 -20.51 -7.60 11.62
N PRO A 348 -21.22 -8.75 11.47
CA PRO A 348 -20.63 -10.01 11.02
C PRO A 348 -20.09 -10.00 9.59
N GLU A 349 -20.44 -9.00 8.77
CA GLU A 349 -19.96 -8.87 7.39
C GLU A 349 -18.63 -8.10 7.30
N ASN A 350 -18.13 -7.58 8.43
CA ASN A 350 -16.87 -6.83 8.50
C ASN A 350 -15.76 -7.64 9.19
N LEU A 351 -14.54 -7.46 8.72
CA LEU A 351 -13.31 -7.96 9.32
C LEU A 351 -12.35 -6.80 9.58
N PHE A 352 -11.68 -6.80 10.73
CA PHE A 352 -10.63 -5.83 11.06
C PHE A 352 -9.25 -6.49 10.98
N ILE A 353 -8.32 -5.88 10.29
CA ILE A 353 -6.91 -6.28 10.25
C ILE A 353 -6.12 -5.17 10.92
N ILE A 354 -5.51 -5.50 12.04
CA ILE A 354 -4.71 -4.58 12.84
C ILE A 354 -3.25 -4.88 12.57
N SER A 355 -2.57 -3.93 11.96
CA SER A 355 -1.18 -4.07 11.54
C SER A 355 -0.23 -3.69 12.68
N SER A 356 0.58 -4.63 13.14
CA SER A 356 1.59 -4.38 14.18
C SER A 356 2.71 -5.41 14.19
N ASP A 357 3.94 -4.95 14.11
CA ASP A 357 5.09 -5.64 14.70
C ASP A 357 5.14 -5.37 16.22
N PHE A 358 5.93 -6.16 16.94
CA PHE A 358 6.15 -6.06 18.39
C PHE A 358 7.54 -5.46 18.67
N CYS A 359 8.23 -5.82 19.75
CA CYS A 359 9.47 -5.14 20.15
C CYS A 359 10.51 -5.00 19.03
N HIS A 360 10.87 -3.75 18.71
CA HIS A 360 12.03 -3.35 17.92
C HIS A 360 13.22 -3.13 18.86
N TRP A 361 13.94 -4.21 19.16
CA TRP A 361 15.04 -4.19 20.12
C TRP A 361 16.37 -3.89 19.45
N GLY A 362 17.15 -2.98 20.04
CA GLY A 362 18.53 -2.70 19.68
C GLY A 362 18.85 -1.21 19.69
N SER A 363 20.15 -0.89 19.75
CA SER A 363 20.63 0.49 19.76
C SER A 363 20.14 1.31 18.56
N ARG A 364 19.96 0.67 17.39
CA ARG A 364 19.46 1.31 16.16
C ARG A 364 18.01 1.81 16.26
N PHE A 365 17.24 1.27 17.19
CA PHE A 365 15.86 1.66 17.47
C PHE A 365 15.74 2.56 18.71
N GLY A 366 16.86 2.86 19.38
CA GLY A 366 16.87 3.59 20.64
C GLY A 366 16.23 2.84 21.81
N TYR A 367 16.07 1.52 21.70
CA TYR A 367 15.38 0.71 22.70
C TYR A 367 16.15 -0.58 23.01
N THR A 368 16.74 -0.66 24.20
CA THR A 368 17.57 -1.81 24.64
C THR A 368 17.16 -2.33 26.02
N PHE A 369 15.86 -2.27 26.32
CA PHE A 369 15.29 -2.76 27.58
C PHE A 369 15.74 -4.20 27.85
N TYR A 370 16.17 -4.46 29.08
CA TYR A 370 16.59 -5.76 29.55
C TYR A 370 16.11 -5.96 30.99
N GLN A 371 15.50 -7.11 31.22
CA GLN A 371 15.08 -7.56 32.53
C GLN A 371 15.51 -9.01 32.71
N SER A 372 16.24 -9.26 33.79
CA SER A 372 16.69 -10.60 34.18
C SER A 372 15.59 -11.36 34.93
N THR A 373 15.84 -12.61 35.31
CA THR A 373 14.91 -13.47 36.09
C THR A 373 14.94 -13.19 37.59
N ASP A 374 16.02 -12.60 38.09
CA ASP A 374 16.15 -12.21 39.48
C ASP A 374 15.32 -10.94 39.74
N ASP A 375 15.07 -10.61 41.01
CA ASP A 375 14.37 -9.39 41.44
C ASP A 375 15.17 -8.10 41.11
N SER A 376 16.12 -8.17 40.18
CA SER A 376 16.86 -7.03 39.68
C SER A 376 15.94 -6.08 38.93
N GLN A 377 16.17 -4.78 39.13
CA GLN A 377 15.41 -3.75 38.44
C GLN A 377 15.71 -3.80 36.93
N PRO A 378 14.69 -3.63 36.06
CA PRO A 378 14.92 -3.52 34.63
C PRO A 378 15.89 -2.40 34.29
N CYS A 379 16.68 -2.59 33.23
CA CYS A 379 17.67 -1.61 32.77
C CYS A 379 17.70 -1.51 31.24
N HIS A 380 18.48 -0.57 30.71
CA HIS A 380 18.77 -0.46 29.29
C HIS A 380 20.23 -0.79 29.04
N LEU A 381 20.48 -1.74 28.13
CA LEU A 381 21.85 -2.14 27.78
C LEU A 381 22.49 -1.13 26.82
N SER A 382 23.76 -0.86 27.03
CA SER A 382 24.63 -0.11 26.14
C SER A 382 25.40 -1.04 25.21
N ALA A 383 25.74 -0.58 24.00
CA ALA A 383 26.63 -1.31 23.09
C ALA A 383 28.04 -1.57 23.66
N ARG A 384 28.42 -0.88 24.74
CA ARG A 384 29.67 -1.09 25.48
C ARG A 384 29.57 -2.20 26.52
N ASP A 385 28.36 -2.58 26.91
CA ASP A 385 28.16 -3.62 27.90
C ASP A 385 28.58 -4.98 27.33
N GLY A 386 29.08 -5.83 28.22
CA GLY A 386 29.27 -7.24 27.91
C GLY A 386 27.92 -7.94 27.73
N ARG A 387 27.96 -9.20 27.29
CA ARG A 387 26.78 -10.06 27.33
C ARG A 387 26.31 -10.17 28.80
N PRO A 388 25.01 -9.96 29.10
CA PRO A 388 24.49 -10.15 30.45
C PRO A 388 24.73 -11.58 30.95
N ASN A 389 25.04 -11.73 32.24
CA ASN A 389 25.23 -13.04 32.88
C ASN A 389 23.92 -13.73 33.26
N GLY A 390 22.79 -13.00 33.26
CA GLY A 390 21.46 -13.52 33.55
C GLY A 390 20.82 -14.18 32.33
N VAL A 391 19.50 -13.97 32.15
CA VAL A 391 18.80 -14.50 30.97
C VAL A 391 19.37 -13.97 29.66
N PRO A 392 19.35 -14.75 28.57
CA PRO A 392 19.65 -14.24 27.24
C PRO A 392 18.76 -13.06 26.87
N ILE A 393 19.32 -12.06 26.17
CA ILE A 393 18.59 -10.84 25.79
C ILE A 393 17.33 -11.18 24.98
N TRP A 394 17.42 -12.11 24.02
CA TRP A 394 16.26 -12.55 23.23
C TRP A 394 15.11 -13.10 24.08
N GLU A 395 15.42 -13.72 25.22
CA GLU A 395 14.41 -14.27 26.14
C GLU A 395 13.79 -13.15 26.98
N SER A 396 14.58 -12.16 27.38
CA SER A 396 14.05 -10.93 28.01
C SER A 396 13.10 -10.19 27.06
N ILE A 397 13.44 -10.06 25.78
CA ILE A 397 12.55 -9.50 24.75
C ILE A 397 11.25 -10.33 24.66
N GLN A 398 11.37 -11.65 24.61
CA GLN A 398 10.20 -12.53 24.53
C GLN A 398 9.28 -12.38 25.75
N ARG A 399 9.82 -12.22 26.95
CA ARG A 399 9.03 -11.98 28.17
C ARG A 399 8.33 -10.63 28.14
N LEU A 400 9.03 -9.60 27.68
CA LEU A 400 8.46 -8.27 27.50
C LEU A 400 7.26 -8.33 26.52
N ASP A 401 7.45 -8.93 25.35
CA ASP A 401 6.37 -9.08 24.36
C ASP A 401 5.24 -9.98 24.86
N SER A 402 5.54 -11.09 25.56
CA SER A 402 4.54 -11.93 26.21
C SER A 402 3.71 -11.16 27.23
N ALA A 403 4.32 -10.31 28.05
CA ALA A 403 3.57 -9.47 29.00
C ALA A 403 2.62 -8.50 28.26
N GLY A 404 3.07 -7.90 27.15
CA GLY A 404 2.21 -7.07 26.30
C GLY A 404 1.07 -7.87 25.67
N MET A 405 1.36 -9.05 25.12
CA MET A 405 0.37 -9.96 24.54
C MET A 405 -0.66 -10.42 25.59
N ASP A 406 -0.24 -10.71 26.83
CA ASP A 406 -1.13 -11.09 27.93
C ASP A 406 -2.12 -9.97 28.24
N VAL A 407 -1.63 -8.74 28.32
CA VAL A 407 -2.46 -7.56 28.56
C VAL A 407 -3.46 -7.33 27.41
N ILE A 408 -3.03 -7.48 26.15
CA ILE A 408 -3.92 -7.36 24.98
C ILE A 408 -4.99 -8.47 25.01
N THR A 409 -4.64 -9.69 25.42
CA THR A 409 -5.57 -10.83 25.56
C THR A 409 -6.66 -10.58 26.61
N GLN A 410 -6.43 -9.71 27.59
CA GLN A 410 -7.47 -9.28 28.55
C GLN A 410 -8.52 -8.36 27.92
N VAL A 411 -8.30 -7.88 26.70
CA VAL A 411 -9.23 -7.01 25.98
C VAL A 411 -9.55 -5.74 26.79
N ASP A 412 -8.51 -5.16 27.41
CA ASP A 412 -8.61 -4.00 28.29
C ASP A 412 -7.72 -2.86 27.78
N HIS A 413 -8.36 -1.88 27.15
CA HIS A 413 -7.69 -0.70 26.59
C HIS A 413 -6.82 0.05 27.63
N ALA A 414 -7.31 0.20 28.87
CA ALA A 414 -6.59 0.93 29.91
C ALA A 414 -5.37 0.16 30.41
N MET A 415 -5.48 -1.16 30.57
CA MET A 415 -4.33 -1.99 30.96
C MET A 415 -3.24 -1.99 29.88
N PHE A 416 -3.62 -2.06 28.60
CA PHE A 416 -2.64 -1.99 27.52
C PHE A 416 -1.91 -0.65 27.48
N ARG A 417 -2.63 0.45 27.71
CA ARG A 417 -2.01 1.77 27.84
C ARG A 417 -1.02 1.82 29.00
N GLN A 418 -1.41 1.31 30.17
CA GLN A 418 -0.54 1.26 31.35
C GLN A 418 0.74 0.45 31.07
N TYR A 419 0.62 -0.72 30.43
CA TYR A 419 1.78 -1.52 30.04
C TYR A 419 2.76 -0.75 29.13
N LEU A 420 2.26 0.02 28.16
CA LEU A 420 3.10 0.85 27.29
C LEU A 420 3.76 1.99 28.07
N ASP A 421 3.04 2.62 28.99
CA ASP A 421 3.58 3.69 29.83
C ASP A 421 4.68 3.16 30.78
N ASP A 422 4.53 1.94 31.30
CA ASP A 422 5.49 1.31 32.22
C ASP A 422 6.74 0.77 31.52
N THR A 423 6.58 0.23 30.31
CA THR A 423 7.68 -0.48 29.62
C THR A 423 8.30 0.32 28.47
N SER A 424 7.55 1.26 27.89
CA SER A 424 7.89 1.91 26.62
C SER A 424 8.21 0.91 25.49
N ASN A 425 7.64 -0.30 25.52
CA ASN A 425 7.88 -1.30 24.48
C ASN A 425 7.50 -0.72 23.11
N THR A 426 8.43 -0.83 22.16
CA THR A 426 8.36 -0.32 20.78
C THR A 426 7.40 -1.09 19.87
N ILE A 427 6.21 -1.46 20.34
CA ILE A 427 5.14 -2.04 19.53
C ILE A 427 4.65 -0.97 18.54
N CYS A 428 4.96 -1.10 17.25
CA CYS A 428 4.71 -0.05 16.27
C CYS A 428 3.21 0.21 16.04
N GLY A 429 2.38 -0.83 16.08
CA GLY A 429 0.92 -0.76 15.95
C GLY A 429 0.19 -0.57 17.28
N ASN A 430 0.84 0.01 18.31
CA ASN A 430 0.22 0.21 19.60
C ASN A 430 -1.09 1.04 19.53
N HIS A 431 -1.15 2.07 18.68
CA HIS A 431 -2.37 2.87 18.50
C HIS A 431 -3.49 2.13 17.73
N PRO A 432 -3.22 1.45 16.60
CA PRO A 432 -4.19 0.52 15.99
C PRO A 432 -4.75 -0.51 16.98
N ILE A 433 -3.91 -1.13 17.80
CA ILE A 433 -4.32 -2.07 18.85
C ILE A 433 -5.18 -1.34 19.90
N GLY A 434 -4.77 -0.16 20.35
CA GLY A 434 -5.52 0.67 21.29
C GLY A 434 -6.92 1.02 20.78
N VAL A 435 -7.06 1.38 19.49
CA VAL A 435 -8.35 1.64 18.83
C VAL A 435 -9.22 0.38 18.79
N LEU A 436 -8.64 -0.79 18.47
CA LEU A 436 -9.37 -2.07 18.50
C LEU A 436 -9.88 -2.35 19.92
N LEU A 437 -9.01 -2.29 20.93
CA LEU A 437 -9.36 -2.54 22.31
C LEU A 437 -10.45 -1.57 22.79
N ALA A 438 -10.32 -0.28 22.49
CA ALA A 438 -11.33 0.72 22.80
C ALA A 438 -12.69 0.41 22.15
N ALA A 439 -12.71 -0.07 20.91
CA ALA A 439 -13.93 -0.49 20.22
C ALA A 439 -14.58 -1.68 20.95
N VAL A 440 -13.79 -2.69 21.33
CA VAL A 440 -14.31 -3.85 22.05
C VAL A 440 -14.79 -3.47 23.46
N ASN A 441 -14.06 -2.64 24.20
CA ASN A 441 -14.49 -2.12 25.51
C ASN A 441 -15.77 -1.28 25.40
N HIS A 442 -16.02 -0.61 24.27
CA HIS A 442 -17.27 0.11 24.02
C HIS A 442 -18.45 -0.84 23.81
N LEU A 443 -18.25 -1.91 23.04
CA LEU A 443 -19.28 -2.93 22.77
C LEU A 443 -19.56 -3.83 24.00
N TYR A 444 -18.51 -4.15 24.77
CA TYR A 444 -18.55 -5.04 25.92
C TYR A 444 -17.91 -4.38 27.14
N PRO A 445 -18.63 -3.47 27.83
CA PRO A 445 -18.17 -2.84 29.06
C PRO A 445 -17.80 -3.89 30.13
N LYS A 446 -16.86 -3.58 31.01
CA LYS A 446 -16.28 -4.54 31.99
C LYS A 446 -17.35 -5.29 32.82
N ASP A 447 -18.44 -4.63 33.19
CA ASP A 447 -19.53 -5.23 33.98
C ASP A 447 -20.35 -6.29 33.20
N ALA A 448 -20.25 -6.31 31.87
CA ALA A 448 -20.93 -7.25 30.98
C ALA A 448 -20.06 -8.45 30.58
N GLN A 449 -18.76 -8.46 30.93
CA GLN A 449 -17.83 -9.54 30.59
C GLN A 449 -18.01 -10.76 31.53
N ARG A 450 -19.11 -11.51 31.34
CA ARG A 450 -19.28 -12.87 31.89
C ARG A 450 -18.61 -13.90 30.97
N GLN A 451 -18.59 -15.18 31.37
CA GLN A 451 -17.90 -16.32 30.73
C GLN A 451 -18.06 -16.48 29.18
N SER A 452 -18.97 -15.74 28.56
CA SER A 452 -19.24 -15.66 27.11
C SER A 452 -18.82 -14.32 26.46
N GLY A 453 -17.86 -13.58 27.02
CA GLY A 453 -17.37 -12.29 26.49
C GLY A 453 -16.39 -12.41 25.29
N PRO A 454 -15.92 -11.28 24.73
CA PRO A 454 -14.96 -11.24 23.62
C PRO A 454 -13.67 -11.99 23.98
N ARG A 455 -13.04 -12.62 22.98
CA ARG A 455 -11.79 -13.38 23.17
C ARG A 455 -10.76 -12.98 22.13
N LEU A 456 -9.67 -12.39 22.58
CA LEU A 456 -8.47 -12.15 21.77
C LEU A 456 -7.42 -13.18 22.14
N ARG A 457 -6.77 -13.80 21.14
CA ARG A 457 -5.77 -14.85 21.35
C ARG A 457 -4.63 -14.77 20.36
N PHE A 458 -3.40 -14.84 20.86
CA PHE A 458 -2.20 -14.96 20.04
C PHE A 458 -1.97 -16.43 19.67
N VAL A 459 -1.70 -16.68 18.40
CA VAL A 459 -1.51 -18.03 17.82
C VAL A 459 -0.10 -18.24 17.28
N LYS A 460 0.68 -17.16 17.12
CA LYS A 460 2.08 -17.25 16.70
C LYS A 460 2.90 -16.11 17.26
N TYR A 461 4.13 -16.42 17.66
CA TYR A 461 5.17 -15.47 18.02
C TYR A 461 6.50 -15.88 17.37
N ASP A 462 7.25 -14.91 16.86
CA ASP A 462 8.58 -15.05 16.29
C ASP A 462 9.47 -13.85 16.62
N GLN A 463 10.78 -14.01 16.43
CA GLN A 463 11.74 -12.93 16.44
C GLN A 463 12.58 -13.03 15.16
N SER A 464 12.85 -11.89 14.51
CA SER A 464 13.68 -11.82 13.29
C SER A 464 15.04 -12.50 13.45
N SER A 465 15.59 -12.42 14.66
CA SER A 465 16.82 -13.10 15.07
C SER A 465 16.88 -13.17 16.60
N LYS A 466 17.61 -14.15 17.14
CA LYS A 466 17.89 -14.24 18.58
C LYS A 466 19.07 -13.32 18.94
N VAL A 467 18.79 -12.16 19.55
CA VAL A 467 19.77 -11.21 20.10
C VAL A 467 20.61 -11.88 21.19
N ARG A 468 21.93 -11.90 21.02
CA ARG A 468 22.90 -12.53 21.95
C ARG A 468 23.84 -11.53 22.60
N SER A 469 23.96 -10.34 22.02
CA SER A 469 24.85 -9.27 22.43
C SER A 469 24.13 -7.91 22.40
N PRO A 470 24.50 -6.94 23.26
CA PRO A 470 23.98 -5.57 23.19
C PRO A 470 24.17 -4.85 21.86
N LYS A 471 25.04 -5.38 20.98
CA LYS A 471 25.30 -4.85 19.63
C LYS A 471 24.36 -5.41 18.57
N ASP A 472 23.63 -6.49 18.85
CA ASP A 472 22.67 -7.06 17.91
C ASP A 472 21.37 -6.25 17.93
N SER A 473 20.45 -6.58 17.04
CA SER A 473 19.09 -6.03 17.01
C SER A 473 18.11 -7.06 16.48
N SER A 474 16.84 -6.97 16.87
CA SER A 474 15.77 -7.81 16.33
C SER A 474 14.45 -7.06 16.31
N VAL A 475 13.50 -7.56 15.52
CA VAL A 475 12.08 -7.20 15.59
C VAL A 475 11.29 -8.45 15.95
N SER A 476 10.31 -8.32 16.83
CA SER A 476 9.38 -9.40 17.18
C SER A 476 8.12 -9.35 16.32
N TYR A 477 7.55 -10.52 16.02
CA TYR A 477 6.33 -10.66 15.22
C TYR A 477 5.32 -11.50 15.99
N ALA A 478 4.05 -11.08 15.99
CA ALA A 478 2.99 -11.87 16.58
C ALA A 478 1.73 -11.81 15.71
N SER A 479 1.01 -12.94 15.68
CA SER A 479 -0.29 -13.05 15.03
C SER A 479 -1.36 -13.46 16.03
N ALA A 480 -2.50 -12.79 15.98
CA ALA A 480 -3.65 -13.03 16.85
C ALA A 480 -4.97 -12.97 16.09
N TYR A 481 -6.01 -13.54 16.68
CA TYR A 481 -7.39 -13.31 16.26
C TYR A 481 -8.24 -12.76 17.42
N LEU A 482 -9.29 -12.03 17.06
CA LEU A 482 -10.36 -11.60 17.95
C LEU A 482 -11.65 -12.29 17.51
N TRP A 483 -12.27 -12.98 18.45
CA TRP A 483 -13.63 -13.49 18.35
C TRP A 483 -14.56 -12.63 19.19
N LEU A 484 -15.73 -12.28 18.63
CA LEU A 484 -16.80 -11.62 19.36
C LEU A 484 -18.01 -12.57 19.52
N PRO A 485 -18.60 -12.66 20.72
CA PRO A 485 -19.84 -13.39 20.92
C PRO A 485 -20.98 -12.72 20.15
N ARG A 486 -21.89 -13.55 19.61
CA ARG A 486 -23.09 -13.10 18.91
C ARG A 486 -24.14 -12.54 19.87
#